data_AF-A0A8H3H4F3-F1
#
_entry.id   AF-A0A8H3H4F3-F1
#
_cell.length_a   1.000
_cell.length_b   1.000
_cell.length_c   1.000
_cell.angle_alpha   90.00
_cell.angle_beta   90.00
_cell.angle_gamma   90.00
#
_symmetry.space_group_name_H-M   'P 1'
#
loop_
_entity.id
_entity.type
_entity.pdbx_description
1 polymer ?
#
loop_
_entity_poly.entity_id
_entity_poly.type
_entity_poly.pdbx_seq_one_letter_code
_entity_poly.pdbx_strand_id
1 'polypeptide(L)'
;MSIHQNSLAYAAYAVFNVMVAKEVNDLVQEPYMDEPFHIPQAQAYCRGEWDYWDPKLTTPPGLYVLSVILKRIFLFKCTVPVLRMNSLLLNLMLPPLISHCLALYRSDRPPRSLLQPSIESITISAFPIAWFFSFLYYTELGSVFFVLATMLTAGRGAHGWASLMGAISCTFRQTNIVWVAYAAAFGILQEMRRKRIRSQVSKHSTGPTLYDPMALDASLSDIPKILSSIPAILPWLVKTAWPYVVPVVGFASFVFWNGGIVLGDKSNHVPTLHIPQLFYFVAFASLFGLPVLASTETGIISLAGDVTRRKHQTLLQTLLLPVCLLPTLLPTPLIEPRYFLIPYILLRLQARIPNGAVISEAVWYGFINWATMFVFLYMERENVGRFMW
;
A
#
# COMPACT_ATOMS: atom_id res chain seq x y z
N MET A 1 17.96 -14.28 -15.41
CA MET A 1 18.69 -13.01 -15.16
C MET A 1 19.65 -13.23 -14.01
N SER A 2 20.90 -12.78 -14.14
CA SER A 2 21.94 -13.05 -13.15
C SER A 2 21.76 -12.17 -11.91
N ILE A 3 22.22 -12.65 -10.76
CA ILE A 3 22.15 -11.95 -9.46
C ILE A 3 22.71 -10.52 -9.54
N HIS A 4 23.74 -10.30 -10.36
CA HIS A 4 24.38 -8.99 -10.54
C HIS A 4 23.47 -7.96 -11.24
N GLN A 5 22.57 -8.40 -12.14
CA GLN A 5 21.69 -7.49 -12.89
C GLN A 5 20.68 -6.79 -11.98
N ASN A 6 20.13 -7.51 -10.99
CA ASN A 6 19.13 -6.95 -10.07
C ASN A 6 19.76 -5.91 -9.12
N SER A 7 20.96 -6.19 -8.59
CA SER A 7 21.69 -5.22 -7.75
C SER A 7 21.99 -3.94 -8.51
N LEU A 8 22.44 -4.06 -9.77
CA LEU A 8 22.75 -2.91 -10.61
C LEU A 8 21.51 -2.08 -10.93
N ALA A 9 20.39 -2.75 -11.26
CA ALA A 9 19.12 -2.06 -11.51
C ALA A 9 18.62 -1.31 -10.27
N TYR A 10 18.75 -1.91 -9.08
CA TYR A 10 18.35 -1.26 -7.83
C TYR A 10 19.25 -0.08 -7.48
N ALA A 11 20.57 -0.21 -7.68
CA ALA A 11 21.51 0.89 -7.51
C ALA A 11 21.20 2.05 -8.48
N ALA A 12 20.94 1.74 -9.76
CA ALA A 12 20.54 2.73 -10.75
C ALA A 12 19.22 3.44 -10.38
N TYR A 13 18.22 2.68 -9.91
CA TYR A 13 16.98 3.24 -9.38
C TYR A 13 17.25 4.18 -8.20
N ALA A 14 18.08 3.78 -7.24
CA ALA A 14 18.39 4.60 -6.08
C ALA A 14 19.10 5.91 -6.48
N VAL A 15 20.14 5.82 -7.32
CA VAL A 15 20.86 7.00 -7.82
C VAL A 15 19.92 7.94 -8.57
N PHE A 16 19.09 7.41 -9.48
CA PHE A 16 18.12 8.21 -10.22
C PHE A 16 17.16 8.96 -9.30
N ASN A 17 16.59 8.28 -8.30
CA ASN A 17 15.67 8.93 -7.35
C ASN A 17 16.40 10.00 -6.50
N VAL A 18 17.65 9.78 -6.10
CA VAL A 18 18.43 10.81 -5.39
C VAL A 18 18.71 12.01 -6.28
N MET A 19 19.01 11.81 -7.56
CA MET A 19 19.21 12.90 -8.53
C MET A 19 17.93 13.73 -8.73
N VAL A 20 16.78 13.07 -8.90
CA VAL A 20 15.49 13.77 -9.01
C VAL A 20 15.16 14.51 -7.72
N ALA A 21 15.39 13.90 -6.55
CA ALA A 21 15.18 14.56 -5.27
C ALA A 21 16.06 15.81 -5.11
N LYS A 22 17.32 15.75 -5.57
CA LYS A 22 18.20 16.92 -5.60
C LYS A 22 17.60 18.03 -6.47
N GLU A 23 17.21 17.71 -7.70
CA GLU A 23 16.62 18.67 -8.64
C GLU A 23 15.33 19.32 -8.09
N VAL A 24 14.45 18.51 -7.48
CA VAL A 24 13.22 19.00 -6.82
C VAL A 24 13.57 19.96 -5.69
N ASN A 25 14.58 19.67 -4.86
CA ASN A 25 14.98 20.57 -3.77
C ASN A 25 15.70 21.83 -4.25
N ASP A 26 16.35 21.80 -5.41
CA ASP A 26 17.01 22.97 -6.01
C ASP A 26 15.97 23.93 -6.62
N LEU A 27 14.95 23.39 -7.29
CA LEU A 27 13.94 24.17 -8.02
C LEU A 27 12.69 24.51 -7.20
N VAL A 28 12.27 23.64 -6.28
CA VAL A 28 11.04 23.79 -5.48
C VAL A 28 11.43 24.05 -4.03
N GLN A 29 12.01 25.22 -3.76
CA GLN A 29 12.59 25.53 -2.45
C GLN A 29 11.53 25.76 -1.37
N GLU A 30 10.38 26.27 -1.76
CA GLU A 30 9.26 26.54 -0.86
C GLU A 30 8.36 25.30 -0.68
N PRO A 31 7.68 25.18 0.48
CA PRO A 31 6.66 24.15 0.71
C PRO A 31 5.57 24.18 -0.37
N TYR A 32 5.30 23.05 -1.00
CA TYR A 32 4.32 22.91 -2.08
C TYR A 32 3.06 22.16 -1.61
N MET A 33 1.88 22.62 -2.07
CA MET A 33 0.57 22.03 -1.81
C MET A 33 0.20 21.97 -0.31
N ASP A 34 0.22 20.80 0.33
CA ASP A 34 -0.11 20.63 1.75
C ASP A 34 1.15 20.72 2.63
N GLU A 35 2.35 20.76 2.04
CA GLU A 35 3.59 20.98 2.78
C GLU A 35 3.61 22.26 3.62
N PRO A 36 2.99 23.41 3.22
CA PRO A 36 2.83 24.57 4.09
C PRO A 36 2.15 24.28 5.44
N PHE A 37 1.33 23.22 5.54
CA PHE A 37 0.74 22.77 6.80
C PHE A 37 1.59 21.67 7.46
N HIS A 38 2.10 20.71 6.67
CA HIS A 38 2.88 19.58 7.21
C HIS A 38 4.27 19.98 7.73
N ILE A 39 4.97 20.90 7.06
CA ILE A 39 6.36 21.25 7.39
C ILE A 39 6.45 22.03 8.71
N PRO A 40 5.67 23.11 8.95
CA PRO A 40 5.69 23.80 10.23
C PRO A 40 5.30 22.88 11.40
N GLN A 41 4.32 21.99 11.18
CA GLN A 41 3.93 20.97 12.16
C GLN A 41 5.10 20.05 12.53
N ALA A 42 5.82 19.52 11.52
CA ALA A 42 6.99 18.68 11.76
C ALA A 42 8.08 19.44 12.51
N GLN A 43 8.32 20.71 12.14
CA GLN A 43 9.32 21.55 12.77
C GLN A 43 8.99 21.86 14.24
N ALA A 44 7.71 22.09 14.58
CA ALA A 44 7.24 22.25 15.95
C ALA A 44 7.56 21.00 16.78
N TYR A 45 7.24 19.81 16.28
CA TYR A 45 7.59 18.55 16.96
C TYR A 45 9.09 18.35 17.08
N CYS A 46 9.86 18.76 16.06
CA CYS A 46 11.32 18.75 16.14
C CYS A 46 11.87 19.70 17.23
N ARG A 47 11.19 20.79 17.56
CA ARG A 47 11.53 21.70 18.68
C ARG A 47 11.05 21.20 20.04
N GLY A 48 10.24 20.14 20.07
CA GLY A 48 9.64 19.61 21.30
C GLY A 48 8.27 20.22 21.64
N GLU A 49 7.69 20.99 20.74
CA GLU A 49 6.36 21.60 20.89
C GLU A 49 5.26 20.57 20.52
N TRP A 50 5.07 19.56 21.37
CA TRP A 50 4.13 18.45 21.11
C TRP A 50 2.66 18.86 21.19
N ASP A 51 2.35 19.96 21.89
CA ASP A 51 1.00 20.48 22.07
C ASP A 51 0.50 21.30 20.87
N TYR A 52 1.39 21.65 19.93
CA TYR A 52 1.03 22.36 18.71
C TYR A 52 0.37 21.42 17.70
N TRP A 53 -0.80 21.80 17.16
CA TRP A 53 -1.45 21.11 16.04
C TRP A 53 -2.08 22.10 15.06
N ASP A 54 -1.68 22.03 13.79
CA ASP A 54 -2.27 22.86 12.74
C ASP A 54 -3.71 22.37 12.42
N PRO A 55 -4.74 23.23 12.53
CA PRO A 55 -6.13 22.84 12.35
C PRO A 55 -6.49 22.42 10.92
N LYS A 56 -5.64 22.70 9.92
CA LYS A 56 -5.84 22.24 8.53
C LYS A 56 -5.44 20.78 8.33
N LEU A 57 -4.71 20.19 9.27
CA LEU A 57 -4.23 18.82 9.14
C LEU A 57 -5.31 17.80 9.48
N THR A 58 -5.60 16.95 8.51
CA THR A 58 -6.65 15.91 8.58
C THR A 58 -6.10 14.53 8.90
N THR A 59 -4.78 14.34 8.76
CA THR A 59 -4.06 13.07 8.99
C THR A 59 -3.44 13.01 10.37
N PRO A 60 -3.22 11.82 10.96
CA PRO A 60 -2.55 11.69 12.26
C PRO A 60 -1.03 11.96 12.16
N PRO A 61 -0.30 11.97 13.30
CA PRO A 61 1.06 12.51 13.37
C PRO A 61 2.18 11.61 12.82
N GLY A 62 1.88 10.49 12.14
CA GLY A 62 2.86 9.47 11.77
C GLY A 62 4.05 10.01 10.97
N LEU A 63 3.79 10.93 10.03
CA LEU A 63 4.82 11.58 9.21
C LEU A 63 5.79 12.43 10.06
N TYR A 64 5.26 13.16 11.04
CA TYR A 64 6.04 14.04 11.92
C TYR A 64 6.85 13.22 12.93
N VAL A 65 6.24 12.18 13.50
CA VAL A 65 6.92 11.25 14.42
C VAL A 65 8.08 10.57 13.71
N LEU A 66 7.90 10.12 12.47
CA LEU A 66 9.00 9.58 11.66
C LEU A 66 10.15 10.58 11.51
N SER A 67 9.83 11.86 11.30
CA SER A 67 10.83 12.93 11.18
C SER A 67 11.61 13.14 12.47
N VAL A 68 10.92 13.12 13.61
CA VAL A 68 11.56 13.22 14.93
C VAL A 68 12.46 12.01 15.20
N ILE A 69 12.04 10.80 14.83
CA ILE A 69 12.85 9.59 14.95
C ILE A 69 14.13 9.74 14.12
N LEU A 70 14.02 10.13 12.84
CA LEU A 70 15.18 10.30 11.96
C LEU A 70 16.10 11.43 12.46
N LYS A 71 15.55 12.55 12.94
CA LYS A 71 16.31 13.60 13.62
C LYS A 71 17.08 13.05 14.82
N ARG A 72 16.46 12.23 15.66
CA ARG A 72 17.12 11.69 16.88
C ARG A 72 18.23 10.69 16.54
N ILE A 73 18.03 9.87 15.51
CA ILE A 73 19.02 8.85 15.09
C ILE A 73 20.20 9.50 14.38
N PHE A 74 19.95 10.44 13.47
CA PHE A 74 20.97 10.99 12.57
C PHE A 74 21.39 12.44 12.88
N LEU A 75 20.80 13.06 13.91
CA LEU A 75 21.04 14.45 14.34
C LEU A 75 20.79 15.49 13.24
N PHE A 76 19.89 15.19 12.30
CA PHE A 76 19.56 16.12 11.22
C PHE A 76 18.71 17.31 11.70
N LYS A 77 18.86 18.45 11.03
CA LYS A 77 17.95 19.60 11.16
C LYS A 77 16.65 19.31 10.39
N CYS A 78 15.51 19.78 10.88
CA CYS A 78 14.21 19.62 10.21
C CYS A 78 14.00 20.72 9.15
N THR A 79 14.90 20.81 8.17
CA THR A 79 14.76 21.68 6.99
C THR A 79 13.87 20.99 5.94
N VAL A 80 13.33 21.76 4.99
CA VAL A 80 12.46 21.24 3.92
C VAL A 80 13.08 20.02 3.20
N PRO A 81 14.35 20.05 2.73
CA PRO A 81 14.93 18.91 2.01
C PRO A 81 15.09 17.67 2.89
N VAL A 82 15.43 17.85 4.18
CA VAL A 82 15.58 16.73 5.12
C VAL A 82 14.22 16.11 5.44
N LEU A 83 13.17 16.91 5.56
CA LEU A 83 11.82 16.38 5.76
C LEU A 83 11.36 15.58 4.52
N ARG A 84 11.52 16.13 3.31
CA ARG A 84 11.22 15.43 2.04
C ARG A 84 11.99 14.12 1.87
N MET A 85 13.22 14.04 2.41
CA MET A 85 14.02 12.82 2.41
C MET A 85 13.31 11.64 3.09
N ASN A 86 12.37 11.87 4.02
CA ASN A 86 11.59 10.78 4.62
C ASN A 86 10.83 9.95 3.57
N SER A 87 10.13 10.63 2.67
CA SER A 87 9.38 9.98 1.58
C SER A 87 10.33 9.26 0.62
N LEU A 88 11.47 9.88 0.31
CA LEU A 88 12.51 9.29 -0.53
C LEU A 88 13.06 8.01 0.09
N LEU A 89 13.42 8.02 1.37
CA LEU A 89 13.96 6.83 2.07
C LEU A 89 12.95 5.68 2.05
N LEU A 90 11.68 5.96 2.32
CA LEU A 90 10.62 4.95 2.25
C LEU A 90 10.48 4.39 0.83
N ASN A 91 10.53 5.24 -0.19
CA ASN A 91 10.49 4.82 -1.59
C ASN A 91 11.70 3.95 -1.97
N LEU A 92 12.91 4.29 -1.51
CA LEU A 92 14.10 3.47 -1.70
C LEU A 92 13.99 2.10 -1.01
N MET A 93 13.24 2.01 0.09
CA MET A 93 12.98 0.75 0.80
C MET A 93 11.78 -0.04 0.25
N LEU A 94 10.97 0.51 -0.67
CA LEU A 94 9.83 -0.19 -1.26
C LEU A 94 10.22 -1.39 -2.13
N PRO A 95 11.20 -1.34 -3.06
CA PRO A 95 11.54 -2.48 -3.91
C PRO A 95 11.87 -3.77 -3.14
N PRO A 96 12.74 -3.76 -2.09
CA PRO A 96 12.97 -4.99 -1.33
C PRO A 96 11.72 -5.47 -0.60
N LEU A 97 10.91 -4.57 -0.03
CA LEU A 97 9.66 -4.94 0.65
C LEU A 97 8.66 -5.59 -0.32
N ILE A 98 8.44 -4.96 -1.47
CA ILE A 98 7.53 -5.43 -2.52
C ILE A 98 8.02 -6.76 -3.09
N SER A 99 9.33 -6.97 -3.27
CA SER A 99 9.87 -8.26 -3.70
C SER A 99 9.49 -9.41 -2.76
N HIS A 100 9.52 -9.16 -1.45
CA HIS A 100 9.10 -10.14 -0.45
C HIS A 100 7.59 -10.33 -0.44
N CYS A 101 6.80 -9.28 -0.69
CA CYS A 101 5.36 -9.38 -0.87
C CYS A 101 4.99 -10.20 -2.12
N LEU A 102 5.65 -9.95 -3.26
CA LEU A 102 5.48 -10.73 -4.50
C LEU A 102 5.76 -12.21 -4.25
N ALA A 103 6.88 -12.53 -3.60
CA ALA A 103 7.22 -13.91 -3.24
C ALA A 103 6.14 -14.55 -2.36
N LEU A 104 5.59 -13.82 -1.39
CA LEU A 104 4.53 -14.29 -0.51
C LEU A 104 3.21 -14.56 -1.26
N TYR A 105 2.73 -13.61 -2.06
CA TYR A 105 1.50 -13.75 -2.84
C TYR A 105 1.59 -14.88 -3.87
N ARG A 106 2.77 -15.05 -4.46
CA ARG A 106 3.00 -16.05 -5.51
C ARG A 106 3.48 -17.40 -4.98
N SER A 107 3.75 -17.52 -3.68
CA SER A 107 4.34 -18.72 -3.07
C SER A 107 5.71 -19.08 -3.65
N ASP A 108 6.47 -18.07 -4.09
CA ASP A 108 7.82 -18.21 -4.62
C ASP A 108 8.87 -18.02 -3.50
N ARG A 109 10.14 -18.37 -3.77
CA ARG A 109 11.23 -18.12 -2.82
C ARG A 109 11.53 -16.61 -2.74
N PRO A 110 11.64 -16.02 -1.54
CA PRO A 110 12.00 -14.62 -1.40
C PRO A 110 13.45 -14.37 -1.86
N PRO A 111 13.79 -13.14 -2.26
CA PRO A 111 15.18 -12.76 -2.54
C PRO A 111 16.09 -13.04 -1.33
N ARG A 112 17.35 -13.41 -1.60
CA ARG A 112 18.33 -13.70 -0.53
C ARG A 112 18.87 -12.44 0.15
N SER A 113 18.82 -11.29 -0.53
CA SER A 113 19.36 -10.03 -0.05
C SER A 113 18.38 -8.89 -0.32
N LEU A 114 18.32 -7.92 0.60
CA LEU A 114 17.55 -6.68 0.44
C LEU A 114 18.13 -5.79 -0.67
N LEU A 115 19.40 -5.96 -1.03
CA LEU A 115 20.04 -5.22 -2.12
C LEU A 115 19.78 -5.84 -3.50
N GLN A 116 18.99 -6.91 -3.56
CA GLN A 116 18.67 -7.64 -4.78
C GLN A 116 17.15 -7.75 -5.02
N PRO A 117 16.41 -6.62 -4.99
CA PRO A 117 14.99 -6.65 -5.31
C PRO A 117 14.75 -7.09 -6.77
N SER A 118 13.58 -7.64 -7.07
CA SER A 118 13.21 -8.00 -8.44
C SER A 118 12.97 -6.75 -9.28
N ILE A 119 13.24 -6.83 -10.59
CA ILE A 119 12.92 -5.75 -11.53
C ILE A 119 11.45 -5.34 -11.42
N GLU A 120 10.55 -6.32 -11.28
CA GLU A 120 9.12 -6.05 -11.10
C GLU A 120 8.82 -5.22 -9.85
N SER A 121 9.51 -5.46 -8.74
CA SER A 121 9.32 -4.64 -7.54
C SER A 121 9.84 -3.21 -7.71
N ILE A 122 10.92 -3.01 -8.49
CA ILE A 122 11.42 -1.69 -8.86
C ILE A 122 10.38 -0.99 -9.73
N THR A 123 9.81 -1.69 -10.72
CA THR A 123 8.71 -1.18 -11.56
C THR A 123 7.51 -0.74 -10.73
N ILE A 124 7.03 -1.57 -9.80
CA ILE A 124 5.89 -1.23 -8.93
C ILE A 124 6.24 -0.05 -8.01
N SER A 125 7.48 0.07 -7.54
CA SER A 125 7.93 1.22 -6.72
C SER A 125 8.09 2.50 -7.54
N ALA A 126 8.20 2.39 -8.86
CA ALA A 126 8.15 3.52 -9.79
C ALA A 126 6.72 3.88 -10.21
N PHE A 127 5.69 3.31 -9.56
CA PHE A 127 4.29 3.61 -9.87
C PHE A 127 4.02 5.12 -9.79
N PRO A 128 3.45 5.75 -10.85
CA PRO A 128 3.65 7.18 -11.01
C PRO A 128 3.21 8.10 -9.88
N ILE A 129 2.06 7.80 -9.28
CA ILE A 129 1.53 8.61 -8.18
C ILE A 129 2.38 8.46 -6.93
N ALA A 130 2.73 7.24 -6.52
CA ALA A 130 3.61 7.05 -5.36
C ALA A 130 5.01 7.62 -5.61
N TRP A 131 5.53 7.44 -6.83
CA TRP A 131 6.85 7.91 -7.20
C TRP A 131 6.96 9.44 -7.10
N PHE A 132 5.97 10.19 -7.59
CA PHE A 132 5.97 11.65 -7.48
C PHE A 132 5.94 12.13 -6.01
N PHE A 133 5.11 11.53 -5.16
CA PHE A 133 5.09 11.84 -3.73
C PHE A 133 6.36 11.40 -2.98
N SER A 134 7.29 10.70 -3.64
CA SER A 134 8.58 10.35 -3.04
C SER A 134 9.50 11.56 -2.86
N PHE A 135 9.20 12.67 -3.54
CA PHE A 135 10.00 13.90 -3.51
C PHE A 135 9.35 15.05 -2.73
N LEU A 136 8.15 14.83 -2.19
CA LEU A 136 7.42 15.79 -1.37
C LEU A 136 7.17 15.21 0.03
N TYR A 137 6.97 16.07 1.02
CA TYR A 137 6.79 15.69 2.41
C TYR A 137 5.32 15.32 2.70
N TYR A 138 5.00 14.05 2.46
CA TYR A 138 3.63 13.56 2.34
C TYR A 138 3.44 12.18 3.01
N THR A 139 2.18 11.83 3.31
CA THR A 139 1.83 10.63 4.10
C THR A 139 1.76 9.34 3.27
N GLU A 140 1.74 9.45 1.95
CA GLU A 140 1.46 8.43 0.94
C GLU A 140 2.44 7.26 1.03
N LEU A 141 3.74 7.56 1.08
CA LEU A 141 4.79 6.52 1.08
C LEU A 141 4.81 5.77 2.40
N GLY A 142 4.63 6.47 3.53
CA GLY A 142 4.54 5.83 4.85
C GLY A 142 3.31 4.94 4.95
N SER A 143 2.18 5.43 4.44
CA SER A 143 0.94 4.66 4.32
C SER A 143 1.14 3.35 3.54
N VAL A 144 1.66 3.42 2.31
CA VAL A 144 1.91 2.22 1.48
C VAL A 144 2.92 1.29 2.14
N PHE A 145 4.06 1.83 2.59
CA PHE A 145 5.15 1.03 3.16
C PHE A 145 4.67 0.21 4.36
N PHE A 146 4.02 0.85 5.34
CA PHE A 146 3.57 0.15 6.54
C PHE A 146 2.37 -0.77 6.27
N VAL A 147 1.48 -0.45 5.32
CA VAL A 147 0.44 -1.40 4.89
C VAL A 147 1.05 -2.65 4.26
N LEU A 148 2.04 -2.51 3.37
CA LEU A 148 2.75 -3.66 2.79
C LEU A 148 3.54 -4.46 3.83
N ALA A 149 4.17 -3.79 4.80
CA ALA A 149 4.83 -4.46 5.92
C ALA A 149 3.84 -5.26 6.79
N THR A 150 2.64 -4.70 7.01
CA THR A 150 1.52 -5.39 7.68
C THR A 150 1.11 -6.64 6.90
N MET A 151 1.00 -6.56 5.57
CA MET A 151 0.68 -7.72 4.71
C MET A 151 1.74 -8.82 4.81
N LEU A 152 3.00 -8.43 4.71
CA LEU A 152 4.13 -9.36 4.70
C LEU A 152 4.22 -10.13 6.02
N THR A 153 4.12 -9.41 7.14
CA THR A 153 4.18 -10.01 8.48
C THR A 153 2.95 -10.86 8.77
N ALA A 154 1.74 -10.39 8.41
CA ALA A 154 0.50 -11.15 8.56
C ALA A 154 0.53 -12.46 7.76
N GLY A 155 0.90 -12.39 6.48
CA GLY A 155 0.96 -13.58 5.63
C GLY A 155 2.07 -14.55 6.03
N ARG A 156 3.09 -14.11 6.78
CA ARG A 156 4.10 -14.98 7.41
C ARG A 156 3.66 -15.56 8.76
N GLY A 157 2.48 -15.21 9.27
CA GLY A 157 1.97 -15.66 10.55
C GLY A 157 2.47 -14.86 11.77
N ALA A 158 3.19 -13.77 11.55
CA ALA A 158 3.70 -12.88 12.60
C ALA A 158 2.64 -11.83 12.97
N HIS A 159 1.48 -12.27 13.48
CA HIS A 159 0.30 -11.43 13.68
C HIS A 159 0.50 -10.27 14.68
N GLY A 160 1.36 -10.44 15.70
CA GLY A 160 1.73 -9.35 16.61
C GLY A 160 2.48 -8.21 15.90
N TRP A 161 3.49 -8.56 15.10
CA TRP A 161 4.20 -7.58 14.27
C TRP A 161 3.30 -6.96 13.21
N ALA A 162 2.40 -7.74 12.61
CA ALA A 162 1.42 -7.23 11.68
C ALA A 162 0.51 -6.18 12.33
N SER A 163 0.00 -6.45 13.53
CA SER A 163 -0.79 -5.47 14.28
C SER A 163 -0.02 -4.19 14.55
N LEU A 164 1.25 -4.28 14.98
CA LEU A 164 2.09 -3.11 15.23
C LEU A 164 2.31 -2.29 13.95
N MET A 165 2.70 -2.93 12.85
CA MET A 165 2.89 -2.25 11.57
C MET A 165 1.58 -1.63 11.05
N GLY A 166 0.45 -2.30 11.29
CA GLY A 166 -0.88 -1.82 10.94
C GLY A 166 -1.31 -0.61 11.77
N ALA A 167 -1.00 -0.61 13.07
CA ALA A 167 -1.20 0.55 13.93
C ALA A 167 -0.35 1.74 13.46
N ILE A 168 0.92 1.51 13.12
CA ILE A 168 1.80 2.54 12.57
C ILE A 168 1.25 3.08 11.24
N SER A 169 0.77 2.23 10.33
CA SER A 169 0.19 2.69 9.07
C SER A 169 -1.03 3.58 9.30
N CYS A 170 -1.85 3.30 10.32
CA CYS A 170 -2.99 4.13 10.70
C CYS A 170 -2.56 5.53 11.16
N THR A 171 -1.34 5.70 11.68
CA THR A 171 -0.82 7.03 12.05
C THR A 171 -0.42 7.89 10.84
N PHE A 172 -0.19 7.28 9.67
CA PHE A 172 -0.01 8.04 8.42
C PHE A 172 -1.36 8.39 7.81
N ARG A 173 -2.29 7.43 7.80
CA ARG A 173 -3.67 7.62 7.34
C ARG A 173 -4.64 6.79 8.14
N GLN A 174 -5.64 7.44 8.71
CA GLN A 174 -6.73 6.83 9.46
C GLN A 174 -7.50 5.77 8.64
N THR A 175 -7.63 5.96 7.32
CA THR A 175 -8.30 5.03 6.40
C THR A 175 -7.55 3.70 6.25
N ASN A 176 -6.28 3.62 6.68
CA ASN A 176 -5.52 2.37 6.63
C ASN A 176 -6.07 1.28 7.55
N ILE A 177 -6.99 1.59 8.46
CA ILE A 177 -7.65 0.60 9.30
C ILE A 177 -8.32 -0.51 8.47
N VAL A 178 -8.85 -0.17 7.29
CA VAL A 178 -9.42 -1.14 6.34
C VAL A 178 -8.37 -2.13 5.86
N TRP A 179 -7.15 -1.65 5.62
CA TRP A 179 -6.03 -2.48 5.21
C TRP A 179 -5.47 -3.32 6.37
N VAL A 180 -5.58 -2.88 7.62
CA VAL A 180 -5.29 -3.73 8.79
C VAL A 180 -6.24 -4.93 8.83
N ALA A 181 -7.53 -4.70 8.59
CA ALA A 181 -8.53 -5.78 8.49
C ALA A 181 -8.25 -6.72 7.31
N TYR A 182 -7.91 -6.17 6.14
CA TYR A 182 -7.45 -6.94 4.99
C TYR A 182 -6.25 -7.82 5.35
N ALA A 183 -5.24 -7.28 6.06
CA ALA A 183 -4.04 -8.01 6.47
C ALA A 183 -4.38 -9.19 7.39
N ALA A 184 -5.27 -8.95 8.36
CA ALA A 184 -5.72 -9.96 9.30
C ALA A 184 -6.35 -11.14 8.55
N ALA A 185 -7.35 -10.86 7.70
CA ALA A 185 -8.02 -11.87 6.90
C ALA A 185 -7.05 -12.60 5.95
N PHE A 186 -6.17 -11.86 5.26
CA PHE A 186 -5.15 -12.44 4.38
C PHE A 186 -4.21 -13.37 5.16
N GLY A 187 -3.72 -12.95 6.32
CA GLY A 187 -2.83 -13.74 7.17
C GLY A 187 -3.48 -15.02 7.67
N ILE A 188 -4.73 -14.92 8.12
CA ILE A 188 -5.55 -16.07 8.53
C ILE A 188 -5.70 -17.05 7.37
N LEU A 189 -6.13 -16.59 6.19
CA LEU A 189 -6.29 -17.43 5.00
C LEU A 189 -4.97 -18.11 4.58
N GLN A 190 -3.84 -17.41 4.71
CA GLN A 190 -2.52 -17.99 4.42
C GLN A 190 -2.12 -19.06 5.44
N GLU A 191 -2.44 -18.88 6.73
CA GLU A 191 -2.21 -19.92 7.74
C GLU A 191 -3.11 -21.14 7.51
N MET A 192 -4.38 -20.93 7.16
CA MET A 192 -5.29 -22.00 6.79
C MET A 192 -4.79 -22.81 5.59
N ARG A 193 -4.28 -22.11 4.56
CA ARG A 193 -3.67 -22.75 3.39
C ARG A 193 -2.45 -23.60 3.78
N ARG A 194 -1.57 -23.10 4.65
CA ARG A 194 -0.42 -23.87 5.16
C ARG A 194 -0.85 -25.11 5.93
N LYS A 195 -1.86 -24.98 6.80
CA LYS A 195 -2.43 -26.13 7.56
C LYS A 195 -3.01 -27.19 6.62
N ARG A 196 -3.77 -26.77 5.59
CA ARG A 196 -4.34 -27.67 4.56
C ARG A 196 -3.26 -28.43 3.80
N ILE A 197 -2.18 -27.77 3.38
CA ILE A 197 -1.05 -28.42 2.70
C ILE A 197 -0.36 -29.40 3.65
N ARG A 198 -0.10 -29.01 4.91
CA ARG A 198 0.54 -29.88 5.90
C ARG A 198 -0.30 -31.13 6.21
N SER A 199 -1.62 -31.00 6.33
CA SER A 199 -2.51 -32.15 6.57
C SER A 199 -2.55 -33.11 5.39
N GLN A 200 -2.52 -32.61 4.15
CA GLN A 200 -2.44 -33.45 2.95
C GLN A 200 -1.13 -34.26 2.91
N VAL A 201 0.00 -33.66 3.29
CA VAL A 201 1.30 -34.35 3.35
C VAL A 201 1.37 -35.34 4.51
N SER A 202 0.82 -34.98 5.68
CA SER A 202 0.95 -35.77 6.91
C SER A 202 -0.02 -36.95 7.04
N LYS A 203 -1.02 -37.10 6.16
CA LYS A 203 -2.12 -38.10 6.24
C LYS A 203 -2.86 -38.19 7.58
N HIS A 204 -2.68 -37.20 8.47
CA HIS A 204 -3.37 -37.05 9.74
C HIS A 204 -3.99 -35.66 9.78
N SER A 205 -5.31 -35.60 9.72
CA SER A 205 -6.10 -34.38 9.85
C SER A 205 -6.73 -34.34 11.25
N THR A 206 -6.17 -33.56 12.17
CA THR A 206 -6.66 -33.51 13.56
C THR A 206 -7.17 -32.12 13.97
N GLY A 207 -7.81 -31.40 13.03
CA GLY A 207 -8.42 -30.11 13.39
C GLY A 207 -9.58 -29.71 12.49
N PRO A 208 -10.52 -28.90 13.01
CA PRO A 208 -11.60 -28.33 12.23
C PRO A 208 -11.05 -27.42 11.13
N THR A 209 -11.63 -27.54 9.93
CA THR A 209 -11.24 -26.77 8.75
C THR A 209 -12.40 -25.90 8.28
N LEU A 210 -12.13 -24.62 8.01
CA LEU A 210 -13.06 -23.77 7.27
C LEU A 210 -13.27 -24.34 5.87
N TYR A 211 -14.54 -24.48 5.50
CA TYR A 211 -14.92 -24.76 4.13
C TYR A 211 -14.64 -23.50 3.29
N ASP A 212 -13.76 -23.63 2.30
CA ASP A 212 -13.37 -22.52 1.42
C ASP A 212 -12.97 -23.14 0.05
N PRO A 213 -13.92 -23.17 -0.91
CA PRO A 213 -13.72 -23.79 -2.22
C PRO A 213 -12.72 -22.99 -3.07
N MET A 214 -12.18 -23.61 -4.11
CA MET A 214 -11.40 -22.87 -5.11
C MET A 214 -12.32 -21.85 -5.81
N ALA A 215 -11.80 -20.66 -6.10
CA ALA A 215 -12.61 -19.58 -6.67
C ALA A 215 -13.26 -19.97 -8.01
N LEU A 216 -12.60 -20.82 -8.81
CA LEU A 216 -13.12 -21.34 -10.07
C LEU A 216 -14.28 -22.31 -9.93
N ASP A 217 -14.32 -23.06 -8.83
CA ASP A 217 -15.31 -24.11 -8.58
C ASP A 217 -16.43 -23.59 -7.66
N ALA A 218 -16.33 -22.34 -7.21
CA ALA A 218 -17.24 -21.75 -6.24
C ALA A 218 -18.59 -21.38 -6.86
N SER A 219 -19.66 -21.65 -6.11
CA SER A 219 -21.04 -21.31 -6.46
C SER A 219 -21.74 -20.58 -5.31
N LEU A 220 -22.90 -19.97 -5.57
CA LEU A 220 -23.71 -19.35 -4.50
C LEU A 220 -24.15 -20.35 -3.43
N SER A 221 -24.25 -21.65 -3.79
CA SER A 221 -24.61 -22.73 -2.85
C SER A 221 -23.53 -23.01 -1.79
N ASP A 222 -22.34 -22.47 -1.97
CA ASP A 222 -21.21 -22.66 -1.06
C ASP A 222 -21.21 -21.66 0.09
N ILE A 223 -21.91 -20.53 -0.04
CA ILE A 223 -21.99 -19.48 1.00
C ILE A 223 -22.52 -20.04 2.32
N PRO A 224 -23.66 -20.77 2.37
CA PRO A 224 -24.14 -21.35 3.62
C PRO A 224 -23.16 -22.35 4.24
N LYS A 225 -22.44 -23.13 3.40
CA LYS A 225 -21.43 -24.09 3.85
C LYS A 225 -20.25 -23.39 4.52
N ILE A 226 -19.75 -22.31 3.91
CA ILE A 226 -18.69 -21.46 4.48
C ILE A 226 -19.13 -20.99 5.87
N LEU A 227 -20.31 -20.37 5.97
CA LEU A 227 -20.83 -19.83 7.24
C LEU A 227 -20.99 -20.91 8.31
N SER A 228 -21.53 -22.08 7.95
CA SER A 228 -21.71 -23.21 8.88
C SER A 228 -20.39 -23.79 9.41
N SER A 229 -19.28 -23.58 8.70
CA SER A 229 -17.95 -24.06 9.09
C SER A 229 -17.18 -23.11 10.01
N ILE A 230 -17.62 -21.84 10.15
CA ILE A 230 -16.97 -20.82 10.98
C ILE A 230 -16.93 -21.21 12.47
N PRO A 231 -18.03 -21.68 13.12
CA PRO A 231 -18.02 -22.00 14.54
C PRO A 231 -16.93 -23.01 14.93
N ALA A 232 -16.64 -23.96 14.04
CA ALA A 232 -15.63 -24.99 14.28
C ALA A 232 -14.21 -24.42 14.39
N ILE A 233 -13.90 -23.33 13.69
CA ILE A 233 -12.58 -22.69 13.74
C ILE A 233 -12.52 -21.49 14.70
N LEU A 234 -13.64 -21.11 15.31
CA LEU A 234 -13.77 -19.85 16.05
C LEU A 234 -12.74 -19.69 17.19
N PRO A 235 -12.46 -20.69 18.05
CA PRO A 235 -11.46 -20.53 19.11
C PRO A 235 -10.05 -20.24 18.56
N TRP A 236 -9.67 -20.92 17.48
CA TRP A 236 -8.40 -20.66 16.80
C TRP A 236 -8.40 -19.29 16.12
N LEU A 237 -9.50 -18.93 15.44
CA LEU A 237 -9.67 -17.65 14.76
C LEU A 237 -9.50 -16.49 15.73
N VAL A 238 -10.17 -16.53 16.89
CA VAL A 238 -10.04 -15.50 17.94
C VAL A 238 -8.60 -15.40 18.41
N LYS A 239 -7.93 -16.53 18.66
CA LYS A 239 -6.52 -16.54 19.09
C LYS A 239 -5.57 -15.99 18.01
N THR A 240 -5.83 -16.22 16.72
CA THR A 240 -5.00 -15.68 15.64
C THR A 240 -5.29 -14.20 15.37
N ALA A 241 -6.55 -13.79 15.48
CA ALA A 241 -7.00 -12.44 15.18
C ALA A 241 -6.83 -11.44 16.32
N TRP A 242 -6.64 -11.89 17.57
CA TRP A 242 -6.59 -11.02 18.76
C TRP A 242 -5.63 -9.82 18.62
N PRO A 243 -4.42 -9.92 18.03
CA PRO A 243 -3.52 -8.78 18.00
C PRO A 243 -4.10 -7.59 17.23
N TYR A 244 -4.91 -7.86 16.19
CA TYR A 244 -5.56 -6.84 15.37
C TYR A 244 -6.75 -6.16 16.06
N VAL A 245 -7.26 -6.72 17.16
CA VAL A 245 -8.29 -6.07 17.98
C VAL A 245 -7.75 -4.76 18.56
N VAL A 246 -6.45 -4.70 18.89
CA VAL A 246 -5.82 -3.50 19.47
C VAL A 246 -5.93 -2.27 18.54
N PRO A 247 -5.45 -2.29 17.27
CA PRO A 247 -5.62 -1.15 16.38
C PRO A 247 -7.09 -0.86 16.04
N VAL A 248 -7.95 -1.87 15.98
CA VAL A 248 -9.40 -1.68 15.70
C VAL A 248 -10.09 -0.96 16.86
N VAL A 249 -9.89 -1.41 18.10
CA VAL A 249 -10.44 -0.76 19.29
C VAL A 249 -9.84 0.62 19.49
N GLY A 250 -8.53 0.77 19.25
CA GLY A 250 -7.87 2.08 19.29
C GLY A 250 -8.47 3.06 18.27
N PHE A 251 -8.68 2.62 17.04
CA PHE A 251 -9.33 3.41 16.00
C PHE A 251 -10.78 3.75 16.34
N ALA A 252 -11.57 2.78 16.82
CA ALA A 252 -12.96 3.02 17.21
C ALA A 252 -13.07 4.02 18.38
N SER A 253 -12.19 3.87 19.38
CA SER A 253 -12.10 4.79 20.52
C SER A 253 -11.72 6.20 20.06
N PHE A 254 -10.77 6.31 19.13
CA PHE A 254 -10.41 7.57 18.49
C PHE A 254 -11.60 8.20 17.77
N VAL A 255 -12.32 7.46 16.93
CA VAL A 255 -13.48 8.00 16.19
C VAL A 255 -14.57 8.48 17.14
N PHE A 256 -14.84 7.74 18.22
CA PHE A 256 -15.83 8.13 19.24
C PHE A 256 -15.40 9.41 19.98
N TRP A 257 -14.15 9.48 20.44
CA TRP A 257 -13.63 10.65 21.14
C TRP A 257 -13.52 11.88 20.24
N ASN A 258 -13.09 11.70 18.99
CA ASN A 258 -12.93 12.77 18.02
C ASN A 258 -14.27 13.20 17.38
N GLY A 259 -15.31 12.38 17.41
CA GLY A 259 -16.57 12.65 16.72
C GLY A 259 -16.45 12.61 15.19
N GLY A 260 -15.47 11.88 14.66
CA GLY A 260 -15.21 11.78 13.22
C GLY A 260 -13.94 11.00 12.90
N ILE A 261 -13.79 10.60 11.64
CA ILE A 261 -12.61 9.86 11.15
C ILE A 261 -11.42 10.80 10.94
N VAL A 262 -11.68 12.05 10.56
CA VAL A 262 -10.68 13.08 10.28
C VAL A 262 -10.44 13.97 11.51
N LEU A 263 -9.18 14.35 11.74
CA LEU A 263 -8.77 15.22 12.85
C LEU A 263 -9.22 16.68 12.66
N GLY A 264 -8.47 17.48 11.88
CA GLY A 264 -8.67 18.91 11.70
C GLY A 264 -9.93 19.30 10.94
N ASP A 265 -9.81 19.67 9.66
CA ASP A 265 -10.94 20.15 8.84
C ASP A 265 -11.99 19.06 8.57
N LYS A 266 -12.97 18.92 9.46
CA LYS A 266 -14.06 17.94 9.36
C LYS A 266 -15.12 18.30 8.32
N SER A 267 -15.35 19.59 8.09
CA SER A 267 -16.42 20.08 7.19
C SER A 267 -16.25 19.59 5.75
N ASN A 268 -15.01 19.52 5.26
CA ASN A 268 -14.72 19.11 3.89
C ASN A 268 -14.49 17.59 3.73
N HIS A 269 -14.56 16.83 4.83
CA HIS A 269 -14.22 15.40 4.85
C HIS A 269 -15.36 14.53 5.40
N VAL A 270 -16.61 15.00 5.27
CA VAL A 270 -17.79 14.21 5.62
C VAL A 270 -17.89 13.02 4.66
N PRO A 271 -18.01 11.77 5.16
CA PRO A 271 -18.19 10.62 4.30
C PRO A 271 -19.46 10.75 3.44
N THR A 272 -19.32 10.58 2.13
CA THR A 272 -20.46 10.61 1.19
C THR A 272 -20.42 9.37 0.32
N LEU A 273 -21.59 8.77 0.05
CA LEU A 273 -21.67 7.64 -0.86
C LEU A 273 -21.42 8.09 -2.30
N HIS A 274 -20.25 7.76 -2.84
CA HIS A 274 -19.78 8.12 -4.18
C HIS A 274 -19.52 6.85 -5.01
N ILE A 275 -20.59 6.20 -5.50
CA ILE A 275 -20.51 4.98 -6.33
C ILE A 275 -19.56 5.14 -7.55
N PRO A 276 -19.58 6.28 -8.29
CA PRO A 276 -18.63 6.51 -9.37
C PRO A 276 -17.13 6.29 -9.08
N GLN A 277 -16.70 6.36 -7.81
CA GLN A 277 -15.32 6.05 -7.42
C GLN A 277 -14.87 4.64 -7.84
N LEU A 278 -15.79 3.69 -7.92
CA LEU A 278 -15.47 2.35 -8.42
C LEU A 278 -15.14 2.36 -9.92
N PHE A 279 -15.85 3.16 -10.71
CA PHE A 279 -15.58 3.30 -12.14
C PHE A 279 -14.29 4.08 -12.39
N TYR A 280 -14.03 5.11 -11.59
CA TYR A 280 -12.76 5.84 -11.62
C TYR A 280 -11.59 4.92 -11.29
N PHE A 281 -11.73 4.06 -10.28
CA PHE A 281 -10.72 3.06 -9.96
C PHE A 281 -10.48 2.07 -11.11
N VAL A 282 -11.52 1.59 -11.79
CA VAL A 282 -11.37 0.69 -12.94
C VAL A 282 -10.63 1.39 -14.08
N ALA A 283 -11.06 2.61 -14.46
CA ALA A 283 -10.40 3.40 -15.49
C ALA A 283 -8.93 3.67 -15.15
N PHE A 284 -8.67 4.05 -13.89
CA PHE A 284 -7.34 4.25 -13.34
C PHE A 284 -6.48 3.00 -13.45
N ALA A 285 -6.97 1.85 -12.96
CA ALA A 285 -6.24 0.60 -12.99
C ALA A 285 -5.98 0.13 -14.43
N SER A 286 -6.92 0.35 -15.35
CA SER A 286 -6.73 0.07 -16.77
C SER A 286 -5.68 0.96 -17.43
N LEU A 287 -5.66 2.26 -17.12
CA LEU A 287 -4.68 3.20 -17.67
C LEU A 287 -3.25 2.85 -17.25
N PHE A 288 -3.02 2.63 -15.95
CA PHE A 288 -1.70 2.30 -15.45
C PHE A 288 -1.30 0.85 -15.76
N GLY A 289 -2.27 -0.06 -15.84
CA GLY A 289 -2.07 -1.45 -16.26
C GLY A 289 -2.02 -1.66 -17.78
N LEU A 290 -2.12 -0.61 -18.60
CA LEU A 290 -2.27 -0.71 -20.05
C LEU A 290 -1.20 -1.58 -20.74
N PRO A 291 0.11 -1.43 -20.44
CA PRO A 291 1.13 -2.26 -21.09
C PRO A 291 0.96 -3.75 -20.76
N VAL A 292 0.53 -4.06 -19.55
CA VAL A 292 0.24 -5.42 -19.11
C VAL A 292 -0.97 -5.97 -19.86
N LEU A 293 -2.04 -5.17 -19.95
CA LEU A 293 -3.27 -5.53 -20.67
C LEU A 293 -3.02 -5.75 -22.17
N ALA A 294 -2.16 -4.93 -22.79
CA ALA A 294 -1.80 -5.03 -24.19
C ALA A 294 -0.85 -6.20 -24.50
N SER A 295 -0.07 -6.65 -23.51
CA SER A 295 0.92 -7.73 -23.70
C SER A 295 0.33 -9.13 -23.51
N THR A 296 -0.84 -9.26 -22.89
CA THR A 296 -1.56 -10.54 -22.81
C THR A 296 -2.38 -10.75 -24.08
N GLU A 297 -2.20 -11.87 -24.78
CA GLU A 297 -2.82 -12.20 -26.09
C GLU A 297 -4.37 -12.10 -26.13
N THR A 298 -5.01 -11.93 -24.98
CA THR A 298 -6.45 -12.07 -24.75
C THR A 298 -7.07 -10.88 -24.00
N GLY A 299 -6.32 -9.81 -23.73
CA GLY A 299 -6.81 -8.54 -23.16
C GLY A 299 -7.39 -8.61 -21.73
N ILE A 300 -8.25 -7.64 -21.37
CA ILE A 300 -8.84 -7.44 -20.01
C ILE A 300 -9.54 -8.71 -19.49
N ILE A 301 -10.18 -9.48 -20.37
CA ILE A 301 -10.93 -10.71 -20.03
C ILE A 301 -9.99 -11.79 -19.50
N SER A 302 -8.75 -11.87 -19.99
CA SER A 302 -7.76 -12.82 -19.49
C SER A 302 -7.05 -12.34 -18.24
N LEU A 303 -6.92 -11.03 -17.99
CA LEU A 303 -6.38 -10.57 -16.70
C LEU A 303 -7.39 -10.81 -15.57
N ALA A 304 -8.67 -10.52 -15.81
CA ALA A 304 -9.75 -10.93 -14.90
C ALA A 304 -9.78 -12.47 -14.76
N GLY A 305 -9.56 -13.16 -15.88
CA GLY A 305 -9.28 -14.59 -15.97
C GLY A 305 -8.06 -15.02 -15.16
N ASP A 306 -6.95 -14.30 -15.08
CA ASP A 306 -5.73 -14.72 -14.38
C ASP A 306 -5.78 -14.38 -12.89
N VAL A 307 -6.65 -13.44 -12.50
CA VAL A 307 -7.04 -13.20 -11.10
C VAL A 307 -8.02 -14.29 -10.62
N THR A 308 -8.96 -14.73 -11.46
CA THR A 308 -9.97 -15.75 -11.09
C THR A 308 -9.54 -17.21 -11.36
N ARG A 309 -8.77 -17.47 -12.43
CA ARG A 309 -8.27 -18.78 -12.89
C ARG A 309 -6.99 -19.24 -12.21
N ARG A 310 -6.65 -18.65 -11.06
CA ARG A 310 -5.59 -19.22 -10.24
C ARG A 310 -6.12 -20.52 -9.67
N LYS A 311 -5.63 -21.64 -10.21
CA LYS A 311 -5.86 -23.01 -9.70
C LYS A 311 -5.58 -23.19 -8.19
N HIS A 312 -5.07 -22.17 -7.50
CA HIS A 312 -4.65 -22.21 -6.11
C HIS A 312 -5.20 -21.08 -5.23
N GLN A 313 -6.09 -20.21 -5.75
CA GLN A 313 -6.78 -19.22 -4.90
C GLN A 313 -8.18 -19.70 -4.54
N THR A 314 -8.53 -19.49 -3.27
CA THR A 314 -9.85 -19.79 -2.76
C THR A 314 -10.83 -18.64 -2.97
N LEU A 315 -12.13 -18.91 -2.88
CA LEU A 315 -13.17 -17.87 -3.00
C LEU A 315 -12.93 -16.71 -2.03
N LEU A 316 -12.64 -17.00 -0.75
CA LEU A 316 -12.42 -15.96 0.25
C LEU A 316 -11.18 -15.10 -0.06
N GLN A 317 -10.12 -15.70 -0.62
CA GLN A 317 -8.93 -14.95 -1.04
C GLN A 317 -9.24 -14.00 -2.22
N THR A 318 -10.06 -14.43 -3.17
CA THR A 318 -10.44 -13.61 -4.33
C THR A 318 -11.38 -12.46 -3.93
N LEU A 319 -12.30 -12.68 -3.01
CA LEU A 319 -13.27 -11.66 -2.56
C LEU A 319 -12.66 -10.63 -1.60
N LEU A 320 -11.53 -10.93 -0.97
CA LEU A 320 -10.96 -10.10 0.08
C LEU A 320 -10.62 -8.67 -0.39
N LEU A 321 -9.95 -8.53 -1.55
CA LEU A 321 -9.59 -7.20 -2.06
C LEU A 321 -10.83 -6.38 -2.48
N PRO A 322 -11.77 -6.92 -3.31
CA PRO A 322 -13.01 -6.20 -3.62
C PRO A 322 -13.80 -5.77 -2.38
N VAL A 323 -13.93 -6.64 -1.37
CA VAL A 323 -14.68 -6.32 -0.14
C VAL A 323 -14.04 -5.17 0.64
N CYS A 324 -12.71 -5.15 0.77
CA CYS A 324 -12.00 -4.07 1.46
C CYS A 324 -11.88 -2.79 0.62
N LEU A 325 -11.98 -2.89 -0.70
CA LEU A 325 -11.97 -1.74 -1.60
C LEU A 325 -13.23 -0.88 -1.44
N LEU A 326 -14.41 -1.50 -1.26
CA LEU A 326 -15.69 -0.78 -1.10
C LEU A 326 -15.67 0.28 0.02
N PRO A 327 -15.35 -0.04 1.29
CA PRO A 327 -15.30 0.96 2.35
C PRO A 327 -14.14 1.95 2.22
N THR A 328 -13.15 1.67 1.36
CA THR A 328 -12.06 2.62 1.09
C THR A 328 -12.46 3.67 0.06
N LEU A 329 -13.20 3.28 -0.99
CA LEU A 329 -13.52 4.16 -2.11
C LEU A 329 -14.91 4.78 -2.05
N LEU A 330 -15.93 4.00 -1.68
CA LEU A 330 -17.31 4.48 -1.70
C LEU A 330 -17.57 5.69 -0.79
N PRO A 331 -16.95 5.82 0.40
CA PRO A 331 -17.21 6.98 1.25
C PRO A 331 -16.44 8.25 0.86
N THR A 332 -15.61 8.22 -0.19
CA THR A 332 -14.72 9.35 -0.53
C THR A 332 -15.43 10.37 -1.41
N PRO A 333 -15.60 11.63 -0.94
CA PRO A 333 -16.34 12.65 -1.68
C PRO A 333 -15.61 13.13 -2.93
N LEU A 334 -14.28 13.17 -2.90
CA LEU A 334 -13.44 13.76 -3.94
C LEU A 334 -12.70 12.69 -4.74
N ILE A 335 -12.59 12.91 -6.05
CA ILE A 335 -11.72 12.11 -6.91
C ILE A 335 -10.29 12.53 -6.61
N GLU A 336 -9.58 11.70 -5.85
CA GLU A 336 -8.15 11.88 -5.63
C GLU A 336 -7.41 10.58 -5.98
N PRO A 337 -6.54 10.57 -7.00
CA PRO A 337 -5.84 9.37 -7.47
C PRO A 337 -5.09 8.60 -6.37
N ARG A 338 -4.67 9.28 -5.30
CA ARG A 338 -4.00 8.67 -4.15
C ARG A 338 -4.85 7.68 -3.35
N TYR A 339 -6.18 7.76 -3.38
CA TYR A 339 -7.04 6.74 -2.76
C TYR A 339 -6.96 5.38 -3.48
N PHE A 340 -6.57 5.39 -4.75
CA PHE A 340 -6.43 4.18 -5.56
C PHE A 340 -5.08 3.47 -5.38
N LEU A 341 -4.13 4.09 -4.68
CA LEU A 341 -2.74 3.63 -4.59
C LEU A 341 -2.60 2.24 -3.95
N ILE A 342 -3.12 2.05 -2.74
CA ILE A 342 -3.04 0.76 -2.04
C ILE A 342 -3.87 -0.31 -2.76
N PRO A 343 -5.14 -0.08 -3.15
CA PRO A 343 -5.91 -1.06 -3.92
C PRO A 343 -5.19 -1.50 -5.21
N TYR A 344 -4.60 -0.56 -5.95
CA TYR A 344 -3.88 -0.85 -7.19
C TYR A 344 -2.62 -1.70 -6.93
N ILE A 345 -1.79 -1.33 -5.95
CA ILE A 345 -0.59 -2.10 -5.60
C ILE A 345 -0.97 -3.52 -5.15
N LEU A 346 -2.01 -3.67 -4.30
CA LEU A 346 -2.47 -4.99 -3.86
C LEU A 346 -3.01 -5.84 -5.02
N LEU A 347 -3.73 -5.23 -5.96
CA LEU A 347 -4.16 -5.89 -7.20
C LEU A 347 -2.95 -6.35 -8.02
N ARG A 348 -1.94 -5.48 -8.18
CA ARG A 348 -0.72 -5.75 -8.95
C ARG A 348 0.17 -6.83 -8.34
N LEU A 349 0.23 -6.92 -7.00
CA LEU A 349 0.94 -7.97 -6.27
C LEU A 349 0.33 -9.35 -6.49
N GLN A 350 -0.98 -9.39 -6.70
CA GLN A 350 -1.69 -10.64 -6.96
C GLN A 350 -1.36 -11.14 -8.37
N ALA A 351 -1.34 -10.28 -9.39
CA ALA A 351 -1.11 -10.71 -10.77
C ALA A 351 0.31 -11.29 -10.99
N ARG A 352 0.44 -12.33 -11.83
CA ARG A 352 1.72 -12.84 -12.33
C ARG A 352 1.96 -12.31 -13.73
N ILE A 353 2.90 -11.39 -13.88
CA ILE A 353 3.13 -10.69 -15.15
C ILE A 353 4.40 -11.24 -15.82
N PRO A 354 4.36 -11.59 -17.12
CA PRO A 354 5.54 -12.01 -17.86
C PRO A 354 6.61 -10.91 -17.87
N ASN A 355 7.89 -11.29 -17.87
CA ASN A 355 9.01 -10.33 -17.82
C ASN A 355 8.95 -9.26 -18.92
N GLY A 356 8.55 -9.61 -20.14
CA GLY A 356 8.39 -8.63 -21.23
C GLY A 356 7.34 -7.55 -20.93
N ALA A 357 6.22 -7.95 -20.33
CA ALA A 357 5.16 -7.02 -19.91
C ALA A 357 5.57 -6.17 -18.69
N VAL A 358 6.43 -6.68 -17.81
CA VAL A 358 7.02 -5.87 -16.72
C VAL A 358 7.95 -4.79 -17.26
N ILE A 359 8.70 -5.08 -18.33
CA ILE A 359 9.58 -4.10 -18.98
C ILE A 359 8.74 -3.02 -19.68
N SER A 360 7.68 -3.40 -20.41
CA SER A 360 6.78 -2.42 -21.03
C SER A 360 6.05 -1.55 -19.99
N GLU A 361 5.65 -2.13 -18.85
CA GLU A 361 5.13 -1.39 -17.69
C GLU A 361 6.17 -0.41 -17.12
N ALA A 362 7.44 -0.82 -17.00
CA ALA A 362 8.50 0.06 -16.52
C ALA A 362 8.74 1.25 -17.46
N VAL A 363 8.72 1.02 -18.78
CA VAL A 363 8.83 2.09 -19.79
C VAL A 363 7.63 3.03 -19.71
N TRP A 364 6.42 2.50 -19.55
CA TRP A 364 5.19 3.30 -19.42
C TRP A 364 5.22 4.19 -18.18
N TYR A 365 5.55 3.63 -17.01
CA TYR A 365 5.70 4.42 -15.79
C TYR A 365 6.84 5.43 -15.91
N GLY A 366 7.97 5.05 -16.52
CA GLY A 366 9.08 5.96 -16.78
C GLY A 366 8.66 7.16 -17.63
N PHE A 367 7.87 6.94 -18.68
CA PHE A 367 7.34 8.02 -19.52
C PHE A 367 6.39 8.94 -18.74
N ILE A 368 5.42 8.39 -18.01
CA ILE A 368 4.48 9.18 -17.20
C ILE A 368 5.24 9.99 -16.13
N ASN A 369 6.19 9.36 -15.43
CA ASN A 369 7.01 10.00 -14.41
C ASN A 369 7.85 11.13 -14.99
N TRP A 370 8.49 10.89 -16.13
CA TRP A 370 9.25 11.92 -16.82
C TRP A 370 8.35 13.10 -17.21
N ALA A 371 7.22 12.82 -17.87
CA ALA A 371 6.32 13.87 -18.35
C ALA A 371 5.75 14.70 -17.19
N THR A 372 5.28 14.05 -16.14
CA THR A 372 4.65 14.74 -14.99
C THR A 372 5.65 15.46 -14.12
N MET A 373 6.84 14.88 -13.88
CA MET A 373 7.93 15.58 -13.19
C MET A 373 8.47 16.74 -14.02
N PHE A 374 8.59 16.59 -15.35
CA PHE A 374 9.02 17.67 -16.23
C PHE A 374 8.05 18.85 -16.20
N VAL A 375 6.75 18.58 -16.32
CA VAL A 375 5.71 19.63 -16.20
C VAL A 375 5.78 20.29 -14.83
N PHE A 376 5.92 19.51 -13.76
CA PHE A 376 6.00 20.04 -12.39
C PHE A 376 7.24 20.92 -12.15
N LEU A 377 8.40 20.53 -12.69
CA LEU A 377 9.67 21.22 -12.45
C LEU A 377 9.87 22.43 -13.37
N TYR A 378 9.52 22.31 -14.65
CA TYR A 378 9.94 23.26 -15.68
C TYR A 378 8.80 23.99 -16.39
N MET A 379 7.54 23.60 -16.16
CA MET A 379 6.37 24.28 -16.76
C MET A 379 5.52 24.99 -15.70
N GLU A 380 6.18 25.64 -14.74
CA GLU A 380 5.51 26.55 -13.80
C GLU A 380 4.85 27.70 -14.57
N ARG A 381 3.59 27.98 -14.26
CA ARG A 381 2.80 29.03 -14.91
C ARG A 381 2.64 30.22 -13.98
N GLU A 382 2.86 31.42 -14.50
CA GLU A 382 2.59 32.66 -13.77
C GLU A 382 1.14 32.66 -13.25
N ASN A 383 0.96 32.99 -11.97
CA ASN A 383 -0.32 33.07 -11.25
C ASN A 383 -1.07 31.74 -11.00
N VAL A 384 -0.63 30.62 -11.58
CA VAL A 384 -1.23 29.28 -11.34
C VAL A 384 -0.30 28.40 -10.49
N GLY A 385 1.01 28.65 -10.54
CA GLY A 385 2.02 27.85 -9.85
C GLY A 385 2.32 26.56 -10.58
N ARG A 386 2.85 25.58 -9.85
CA ARG A 386 3.24 24.26 -10.38
C ARG A 386 2.03 23.34 -10.46
N PHE A 387 1.85 22.70 -11.60
CA PHE A 387 0.78 21.73 -11.83
C PHE A 387 1.17 20.35 -11.29
N MET A 388 0.21 19.67 -10.68
CA MET A 388 0.33 18.29 -10.22
C MET A 388 -0.91 17.49 -10.68
N TRP A 389 -0.67 16.53 -11.60
CA TRP A 389 -1.59 15.53 -12.19
C TRP A 389 -2.84 16.01 -12.92
#